data_AF-A0A3A4ZH65-F1
#
_entry.id   AF-A0A3A4ZH65-F1
#
_cell.length_a   1.000
_cell.length_b   1.000
_cell.length_c   1.000
_cell.angle_alpha   90.00
_cell.angle_beta   90.00
_cell.angle_gamma   90.00
#
_symmetry.space_group_name_H-M   'P 1'
#
loop_
_entity.id
_entity.type
_entity.pdbx_description
1 polymer ?
#
loop_
_entity_poly.entity_id
_entity_poly.type
_entity_poly.pdbx_seq_one_letter_code
_entity_poly.pdbx_strand_id
1 'polypeptide(L)'
;MKYLKHHYSKHAVIVALLWLFAPAAWVLMWRDKKYHSWFPAVLYVNGFVIAGMLAVQTGKYIPWMREVYTFYGAHPVSFLGTFAGLFMGLYAFAHLFIGIYFKKKVKKHGKLVDKHIGAILTILLIDVLIGLGTGLVNLITY
;
A
#
# COMPACT_ATOMS: atom_id res chain seq x y z
N MET A 1 -24.44 -15.60 -33.65
CA MET A 1 -24.07 -14.89 -32.41
C MET A 1 -22.72 -14.19 -32.60
N LYS A 2 -22.72 -12.88 -32.89
CA LYS A 2 -21.50 -12.06 -32.80
C LYS A 2 -21.17 -11.96 -31.32
N TYR A 3 -20.15 -12.69 -30.86
CA TYR A 3 -19.60 -12.45 -29.54
C TYR A 3 -19.12 -11.00 -29.51
N LEU A 4 -19.86 -10.14 -28.81
CA LEU A 4 -19.40 -8.84 -28.37
C LEU A 4 -18.18 -9.10 -27.48
N LYS A 5 -17.00 -9.18 -28.10
CA LYS A 5 -15.73 -9.03 -27.40
C LYS A 5 -15.74 -7.62 -26.84
N HIS A 6 -16.32 -7.45 -25.66
CA HIS A 6 -16.10 -6.27 -24.85
C HIS A 6 -14.61 -6.22 -24.56
N HIS A 7 -13.90 -5.49 -25.41
CA HIS A 7 -12.54 -5.06 -25.20
C HIS A 7 -12.58 -4.03 -24.07
N TYR A 8 -12.85 -4.47 -22.83
CA TYR A 8 -12.47 -3.69 -21.68
C TYR A 8 -10.98 -3.40 -21.83
N SER A 9 -10.63 -2.12 -21.86
CA SER A 9 -9.24 -1.71 -21.89
C SER A 9 -8.57 -2.34 -20.67
N LYS A 10 -7.56 -3.19 -20.88
CA LYS A 10 -6.80 -3.84 -19.78
C LYS A 10 -6.38 -2.83 -18.70
N HIS A 11 -6.18 -1.58 -19.07
CA HIS A 11 -5.94 -0.44 -18.16
C HIS A 11 -7.07 -0.28 -17.12
N ALA A 12 -8.33 -0.29 -17.54
CA ALA A 12 -9.48 -0.14 -16.64
C ALA A 12 -9.55 -1.30 -15.64
N VAL A 13 -9.27 -2.53 -16.11
CA VAL A 13 -9.22 -3.72 -15.23
C VAL A 13 -8.08 -3.60 -14.22
N ILE A 14 -6.88 -3.19 -14.65
CA ILE A 14 -5.74 -2.98 -13.75
C ILE A 14 -6.05 -1.89 -12.72
N VAL A 15 -6.61 -0.76 -13.13
CA VAL A 15 -6.97 0.33 -12.22
C VAL A 15 -8.06 -0.12 -11.23
N ALA A 16 -9.11 -0.79 -11.69
CA ALA A 16 -10.14 -1.33 -10.81
C ALA A 16 -9.56 -2.33 -9.80
N LEU A 17 -8.66 -3.22 -10.25
CA LEU A 17 -7.98 -4.15 -9.38
C LEU A 17 -7.01 -3.47 -8.41
N LEU A 18 -6.36 -2.35 -8.76
CA LEU A 18 -5.53 -1.62 -7.80
C LEU A 18 -6.34 -1.14 -6.59
N TRP A 19 -7.62 -0.82 -6.79
CA TRP A 19 -8.53 -0.41 -5.72
C TRP A 19 -9.20 -1.58 -4.99
N LEU A 20 -9.60 -2.63 -5.72
CA LEU A 20 -10.38 -3.74 -5.16
C LEU A 20 -9.50 -4.88 -4.64
N PHE A 21 -8.41 -5.18 -5.35
CA PHE A 21 -7.52 -6.30 -5.05
C PHE A 21 -6.11 -6.08 -5.62
N ALA A 22 -5.36 -5.19 -4.95
CA ALA A 22 -4.03 -4.75 -5.38
C ALA A 22 -3.08 -5.90 -5.79
N PRO A 23 -3.04 -7.06 -5.09
CA PRO A 23 -2.18 -8.16 -5.49
C PRO A 23 -2.37 -8.64 -6.93
N ALA A 24 -3.61 -8.81 -7.38
CA ALA A 24 -3.88 -9.25 -8.74
C ALA A 24 -3.49 -8.18 -9.77
N ALA A 25 -3.72 -6.89 -9.46
CA ALA A 25 -3.29 -5.81 -10.33
C ALA A 25 -1.76 -5.82 -10.54
N TRP A 26 -1.00 -6.03 -9.47
CA TRP A 26 0.45 -6.07 -9.53
C TRP A 26 0.97 -7.26 -10.34
N VAL A 27 0.35 -8.44 -10.21
CA VAL A 27 0.67 -9.60 -11.05
C VAL A 27 0.39 -9.31 -12.52
N LEU A 28 -0.74 -8.68 -12.85
CA LEU A 28 -1.06 -8.29 -14.23
C LEU A 28 -0.07 -7.26 -14.78
N MET A 29 0.28 -6.26 -13.95
CA MET A 29 1.27 -5.24 -14.30
C MET A 29 2.67 -5.82 -14.52
N TRP A 30 3.05 -6.86 -13.78
CA TRP A 30 4.33 -7.53 -13.95
C TRP A 30 4.39 -8.43 -15.19
N ARG A 31 3.28 -9.10 -15.51
CA ARG A 31 3.21 -9.96 -16.71
C ARG A 31 3.33 -9.15 -18.01
N ASP A 32 2.77 -7.96 -18.04
CA ASP A 32 2.81 -7.08 -19.21
C ASP A 32 3.78 -5.91 -18.99
N LYS A 33 4.96 -6.04 -19.61
CA LYS A 33 6.09 -5.10 -19.49
C LYS A 33 5.73 -3.65 -19.76
N LYS A 34 4.66 -3.38 -20.53
CA LYS A 34 4.15 -2.03 -20.80
C LYS A 34 3.79 -1.30 -19.50
N TYR A 35 3.29 -2.01 -18.49
CA TYR A 35 2.87 -1.43 -17.22
C TYR A 35 4.00 -1.37 -16.18
N HIS A 36 5.25 -1.74 -16.54
CA HIS A 36 6.36 -1.66 -15.58
C HIS A 36 6.63 -0.21 -15.12
N SER A 37 6.29 0.77 -15.97
CA SER A 37 6.35 2.20 -15.63
C SER A 37 5.33 2.65 -14.61
N TRP A 38 4.29 1.84 -14.34
CA TRP A 38 3.25 2.15 -13.37
C TRP A 38 3.64 1.75 -11.94
N PHE A 39 4.51 0.76 -11.75
CA PHE A 39 4.98 0.37 -10.40
C PHE A 39 5.54 1.55 -9.59
N PRO A 40 6.45 2.38 -10.14
CA PRO A 40 6.89 3.58 -9.43
C PRO A 40 5.74 4.51 -9.02
N ALA A 41 4.77 4.73 -9.92
CA ALA A 41 3.63 5.61 -9.66
C ALA A 41 2.74 5.07 -8.55
N VAL A 42 2.41 3.76 -8.60
CA VAL A 42 1.64 3.09 -7.55
C VAL A 42 2.35 3.16 -6.21
N LEU A 43 3.67 2.90 -6.18
CA LEU A 43 4.47 3.01 -4.95
C LEU A 43 4.47 4.42 -4.36
N TYR A 44 4.55 5.45 -5.21
CA TYR A 44 4.44 6.84 -4.73
C TYR A 44 3.07 7.11 -4.11
N VAL A 45 2.00 6.78 -4.84
CA VAL A 45 0.62 6.99 -4.36
C VAL A 45 0.42 6.27 -3.03
N ASN A 46 0.78 4.99 -2.93
CA ASN A 46 0.67 4.23 -1.68
C ASN A 46 1.51 4.86 -0.56
N GLY A 47 2.77 5.21 -0.83
CA GLY A 47 3.63 5.85 0.16
C GLY A 47 3.06 7.17 0.70
N PHE A 48 2.53 8.02 -0.18
CA PHE A 48 1.89 9.27 0.23
C PHE A 48 0.58 9.06 0.99
N VAL A 49 -0.26 8.11 0.57
CA VAL A 49 -1.51 7.78 1.27
C VAL A 49 -1.20 7.26 2.67
N ILE A 50 -0.25 6.34 2.81
CA ILE A 50 0.16 5.80 4.12
C ILE A 50 0.75 6.91 5.00
N ALA A 51 1.63 7.74 4.46
CA ALA A 51 2.21 8.87 5.20
C ALA A 51 1.14 9.88 5.65
N GLY A 52 0.19 10.20 4.78
CA GLY A 52 -0.93 11.08 5.10
C GLY A 52 -1.84 10.50 6.18
N MET A 53 -2.21 9.22 6.07
CA MET A 53 -2.97 8.51 7.10
C MET A 53 -2.25 8.51 8.44
N LEU A 54 -0.95 8.22 8.45
CA LEU A 54 -0.13 8.24 9.66
C LEU A 54 -0.06 9.63 10.28
N ALA A 55 0.11 10.68 9.47
CA ALA A 55 0.14 12.07 9.94
C ALA A 55 -1.18 12.48 10.58
N VAL A 56 -2.32 12.12 9.96
CA VAL A 56 -3.65 12.40 10.52
C VAL A 56 -3.91 11.59 11.80
N GLN A 57 -3.54 10.31 11.82
CA GLN A 57 -3.67 9.48 13.03
C GLN A 57 -2.85 10.03 14.18
N THR A 58 -1.58 10.36 13.93
CA THR A 58 -0.64 10.83 14.96
C THR A 58 -0.97 12.25 15.43
N GLY A 59 -1.33 13.15 14.51
CA GLY A 59 -1.56 14.56 14.82
C GLY A 59 -2.95 14.87 15.34
N LYS A 60 -3.98 14.07 15.00
CA LYS A 60 -5.37 14.36 15.36
C LYS A 60 -6.03 13.26 16.18
N TYR A 61 -6.04 12.02 15.68
CA TYR A 61 -6.84 10.96 16.31
C TYR A 61 -6.23 10.40 17.60
N ILE A 62 -4.91 10.18 17.64
CA ILE A 62 -4.22 9.68 18.85
C ILE A 62 -4.34 10.67 20.02
N PRO A 63 -4.07 11.99 19.85
CA PRO A 63 -4.28 12.97 20.92
C PRO A 63 -5.72 13.01 21.42
N TRP A 64 -6.69 13.07 20.50
CA TRP A 64 -8.12 13.08 20.85
C TRP A 64 -8.53 11.80 21.61
N MET A 65 -8.11 10.63 21.16
CA MET A 65 -8.34 9.37 21.86
C MET A 65 -7.72 9.41 23.26
N ARG A 66 -6.49 9.93 23.40
CA ARG A 66 -5.82 10.05 24.69
C ARG A 66 -6.62 10.89 25.67
N GLU A 67 -7.15 12.04 25.24
CA GLU A 67 -8.02 12.90 26.05
C GLU A 67 -9.27 12.14 26.52
N VAL A 68 -9.93 11.43 25.61
CA VAL A 68 -11.11 10.60 25.93
C VAL A 68 -10.76 9.50 26.95
N TYR A 69 -9.67 8.75 26.74
CA TYR A 69 -9.24 7.72 27.71
C TYR A 69 -8.93 8.31 29.08
N THR A 70 -8.22 9.46 29.12
CA THR A 70 -7.93 10.13 30.39
C THR A 70 -9.19 10.65 31.09
N PHE A 71 -10.20 11.10 30.34
CA PHE A 71 -11.50 11.51 30.89
C PHE A 71 -12.21 10.34 31.60
N TYR A 72 -12.12 9.13 31.06
CA TYR A 72 -12.68 7.93 31.66
C TYR A 72 -11.76 7.22 32.67
N GLY A 73 -10.61 7.80 33.03
CA GLY A 73 -9.67 7.21 33.99
C GLY A 73 -8.94 5.97 33.48
N ALA A 74 -8.95 5.73 32.17
CA ALA A 74 -8.26 4.61 31.55
C ALA A 74 -6.87 5.03 31.06
N HIS A 75 -5.87 4.17 31.26
CA HIS A 75 -4.52 4.38 30.74
C HIS A 75 -4.35 3.60 29.42
N PRO A 76 -4.11 4.28 28.29
CA PRO A 76 -3.91 3.58 27.02
C PRO A 76 -2.59 2.80 27.05
N VAL A 77 -2.61 1.57 26.53
CA VAL A 77 -1.42 0.73 26.33
C VAL A 77 -0.59 1.34 25.19
N SER A 78 0.35 2.20 25.53
CA SER A 78 1.04 3.09 24.57
C SER A 78 2.06 2.38 23.67
N PHE A 79 2.63 1.27 24.13
CA PHE A 79 3.81 0.67 23.50
C PHE A 79 3.54 0.11 22.09
N LEU A 80 2.44 -0.62 21.92
CA LEU A 80 2.05 -1.20 20.63
C LEU A 80 1.74 -0.12 19.58
N GLY A 81 1.10 0.98 20.00
CA GLY A 81 0.76 2.11 19.12
C GLY A 81 2.00 2.84 18.61
N THR A 82 3.00 3.08 19.47
CA THR A 82 4.26 3.73 19.07
C THR A 82 5.06 2.86 18.09
N PHE A 83 5.17 1.55 18.37
CA PHE A 83 5.88 0.64 17.48
C PHE A 83 5.20 0.51 16.11
N ALA A 84 3.87 0.37 16.10
CA ALA A 84 3.09 0.33 14.86
C ALA A 84 3.26 1.63 14.06
N GLY A 85 3.20 2.80 14.71
CA GLY A 85 3.41 4.09 14.04
C GLY A 85 4.81 4.22 13.42
N LEU A 86 5.86 3.82 14.14
CA LEU A 86 7.24 3.80 13.62
C LEU A 86 7.39 2.86 12.43
N PHE A 87 6.85 1.64 12.55
CA PHE A 87 6.86 0.66 11.46
C PHE A 87 6.16 1.20 10.21
N MET A 88 4.95 1.76 10.36
CA MET A 88 4.19 2.36 9.26
C MET A 88 4.93 3.55 8.63
N GLY A 89 5.62 4.36 9.44
CA GLY A 89 6.46 5.45 8.96
C GLY A 89 7.61 4.94 8.09
N LEU A 90 8.39 3.98 8.60
CA LEU A 90 9.47 3.34 7.84
C LEU A 90 8.95 2.68 6.56
N TYR A 91 7.78 2.06 6.62
CA TYR A 91 7.13 1.43 5.49
C TYR A 91 6.73 2.42 4.39
N ALA A 92 6.17 3.57 4.78
CA ALA A 92 5.86 4.66 3.85
C ALA A 92 7.13 5.23 3.20
N PHE A 93 8.22 5.41 3.96
CA PHE A 93 9.50 5.82 3.41
C PHE A 93 10.08 4.79 2.43
N ALA A 94 9.99 3.50 2.76
CA ALA A 94 10.42 2.42 1.87
C ALA A 94 9.68 2.45 0.53
N HIS A 95 8.36 2.70 0.54
CA HIS A 95 7.55 2.86 -0.67
C HIS A 95 8.08 3.97 -1.57
N LEU A 96 8.30 5.16 -1.01
CA LEU A 96 8.81 6.30 -1.76
C LEU A 96 10.21 6.03 -2.31
N PHE A 97 11.10 5.44 -1.51
CA PHE A 97 12.48 5.16 -1.91
C PHE A 97 12.55 4.10 -3.02
N ILE A 98 11.80 3.00 -2.87
CA ILE A 98 11.71 1.94 -3.89
C ILE A 98 11.05 2.47 -5.16
N GLY A 99 10.04 3.34 -5.03
CA GLY A 99 9.43 4.05 -6.16
C GLY A 99 10.46 4.88 -6.94
N ILE A 100 11.28 5.68 -6.26
CA ILE A 100 12.39 6.44 -6.88
C ILE A 100 13.37 5.49 -7.58
N TYR A 101 13.77 4.41 -6.91
CA TYR A 101 14.70 3.43 -7.45
C TYR A 101 14.16 2.76 -8.73
N PHE A 102 12.91 2.29 -8.71
CA PHE A 102 12.26 1.69 -9.88
C PHE A 102 12.06 2.69 -11.01
N LYS A 103 11.71 3.95 -10.72
CA LYS A 103 11.62 5.01 -11.73
C LYS A 103 12.94 5.17 -12.49
N LYS A 104 14.07 5.19 -11.76
CA LYS A 104 15.40 5.26 -12.37
C LYS A 104 15.69 4.03 -13.25
N LYS A 105 15.32 2.83 -12.80
CA LYS A 105 15.54 1.58 -13.56
C LYS A 105 14.68 1.48 -14.81
N VAL A 106 13.39 1.84 -14.72
CA VAL A 106 12.50 1.90 -15.88
C VAL A 106 12.99 2.92 -16.90
N LYS A 107 13.43 4.11 -16.46
CA LYS A 107 14.00 5.12 -17.36
C LYS A 107 15.27 4.62 -18.07
N LYS A 108 16.11 3.85 -17.38
CA LYS A 108 17.37 3.31 -17.95
C LYS A 108 17.17 2.14 -18.91
N HIS A 109 16.23 1.23 -18.61
CA HIS A 109 16.09 -0.05 -19.31
C HIS A 109 14.78 -0.21 -20.08
N GLY A 110 13.87 0.77 -20.01
CA GLY A 110 12.50 0.70 -20.53
C GLY A 110 11.56 -0.23 -19.75
N LYS A 111 12.10 -1.07 -18.85
CA LYS A 111 11.37 -2.07 -18.06
C LYS A 111 12.08 -2.38 -16.75
N LEU A 112 11.35 -2.91 -15.77
CA LEU A 112 11.92 -3.61 -14.63
C LEU A 112 12.42 -5.00 -15.08
N VAL A 113 13.66 -5.35 -14.73
CA VAL A 113 14.22 -6.70 -14.93
C VAL A 113 13.88 -7.61 -13.76
N ASP A 114 13.87 -8.92 -14.01
CA ASP A 114 13.34 -9.95 -13.09
C ASP A 114 13.98 -9.96 -11.71
N LYS A 115 15.24 -9.51 -11.60
CA LYS A 115 15.94 -9.35 -10.31
C LYS A 115 15.21 -8.44 -9.32
N HIS A 116 14.30 -7.58 -9.78
CA HIS A 116 13.54 -6.66 -8.92
C HIS A 116 12.20 -7.22 -8.46
N ILE A 117 11.78 -8.40 -8.94
CA ILE A 117 10.51 -9.01 -8.55
C ILE A 117 10.43 -9.26 -7.05
N GLY A 118 11.56 -9.61 -6.42
CA GLY A 118 11.63 -9.86 -4.97
C GLY A 118 11.17 -8.65 -4.16
N ALA A 119 11.65 -7.46 -4.49
CA ALA A 119 11.24 -6.24 -3.79
C ALA A 119 9.74 -5.94 -3.97
N ILE A 120 9.18 -6.21 -5.15
CA ILE A 120 7.74 -6.06 -5.43
C ILE A 120 6.93 -7.05 -4.59
N LEU A 121 7.35 -8.32 -4.55
CA LEU A 121 6.69 -9.36 -3.78
C LEU A 121 6.75 -9.10 -2.27
N THR A 122 7.88 -8.60 -1.76
CA THR A 122 8.02 -8.22 -0.35
C THR A 122 7.04 -7.11 0.02
N ILE A 123 6.92 -6.06 -0.78
CA ILE A 123 5.97 -4.98 -0.53
C ILE A 123 4.53 -5.51 -0.55
N LEU A 124 4.19 -6.29 -1.58
CA LEU A 124 2.85 -6.87 -1.72
C LEU A 124 2.50 -7.77 -0.53
N LEU A 125 3.46 -8.59 -0.07
CA LEU A 125 3.26 -9.44 1.10
C LEU A 125 3.00 -8.61 2.36
N ILE A 126 3.76 -7.53 2.57
CA ILE A 126 3.55 -6.65 3.71
C ILE A 126 2.17 -5.96 3.61
N ASP A 127 1.78 -5.45 2.44
CA ASP A 127 0.46 -4.85 2.22
C ASP A 127 -0.67 -5.84 2.54
N VAL A 128 -0.55 -7.09 2.11
CA VAL A 128 -1.52 -8.16 2.41
C VAL A 128 -1.56 -8.44 3.91
N LEU A 129 -0.41 -8.54 4.58
CA LEU A 129 -0.35 -8.77 6.03
C LEU A 129 -0.98 -7.62 6.82
N ILE A 130 -0.73 -6.36 6.42
CA ILE A 130 -1.35 -5.19 7.04
C ILE A 130 -2.86 -5.20 6.81
N GLY A 131 -3.31 -5.46 5.58
CA GLY A 131 -4.74 -5.51 5.24
C GLY A 131 -5.48 -6.61 6.00
N LEU A 132 -4.94 -7.84 6.01
CA LEU A 132 -5.50 -8.96 6.76
C LEU A 132 -5.45 -8.72 8.27
N GLY A 133 -4.34 -8.20 8.79
CA GLY A 133 -4.20 -7.88 10.21
C GLY A 133 -5.24 -6.86 10.65
N THR A 134 -5.45 -5.80 9.87
CA THR A 134 -6.47 -4.79 10.16
C THR A 134 -7.88 -5.38 10.09
N GLY A 135 -8.17 -6.21 9.09
CA GLY A 135 -9.46 -6.89 8.95
C GLY A 135 -9.77 -7.85 10.09
N LEU A 136 -8.79 -8.65 10.52
CA LEU A 136 -8.92 -9.58 11.66
C LEU A 136 -9.15 -8.83 12.96
N VAL A 137 -8.41 -7.75 13.22
CA VAL A 137 -8.62 -6.92 14.40
C VAL A 137 -10.04 -6.37 14.43
N ASN A 138 -10.55 -5.87 13.30
CA ASN A 138 -11.94 -5.40 13.21
C ASN A 138 -12.96 -6.53 13.49
N LEU A 139 -12.77 -7.73 12.93
CA LEU A 139 -13.67 -8.87 13.15
C LEU A 139 -13.69 -9.39 14.60
N ILE A 140 -12.62 -9.19 15.36
CA ILE A 140 -12.54 -9.61 16.76
C ILE A 140 -13.08 -8.50 17.69
N THR A 141 -12.99 -7.24 17.26
CA THR A 141 -13.36 -6.07 18.08
C THR A 141 -14.86 -5.73 17.99
N TYR A 142 -15.52 -6.10 16.89
CA TYR A 142 -16.95 -5.92 16.63
C TYR A 142 -17.67 -7.26 16.50
#